data_AF-A0A662YUH1-F1
#
_entry.id   AF-A0A662YUH1-F1
#
_cell.length_a   1.000
_cell.length_b   1.000
_cell.length_c   1.000
_cell.angle_alpha   90.00
_cell.angle_beta   90.00
_cell.angle_gamma   90.00
#
_symmetry.space_group_name_H-M   'P 1'
#
loop_
_entity.id
_entity.type
_entity.pdbx_description
1 polymer ?
#
loop_
_entity_poly.entity_id
_entity_poly.type
_entity_poly.pdbx_seq_one_letter_code
_entity_poly.pdbx_strand_id
1 'polypeptide(L)' 'MAYIMKYQGVTLHDVHSWVKGRCHHIRPNTGFWRQLLDYKRRLFGKNTIKMESTPLGVLPEAKT' A
#
# COMPACT_ATOMS: atom_id res chain seq x y z
N MET A 1 -0.65 5.08 -6.77
CA MET A 1 -1.12 3.75 -6.32
C MET A 1 -2.64 3.61 -6.42
N ALA A 2 -3.42 4.47 -5.77
CA ALA A 2 -4.90 4.44 -5.82
C ALA A 2 -5.48 4.39 -7.24
N TYR A 3 -4.95 5.21 -8.17
CA TYR A 3 -5.36 5.18 -9.58
C TYR A 3 -5.22 3.79 -10.21
N ILE A 4 -4.06 3.16 -10.01
CA ILE A 4 -3.74 1.86 -10.59
C ILE A 4 -4.66 0.78 -9.99
N MET A 5 -4.88 0.80 -8.68
CA MET A 5 -5.83 -0.11 -8.03
C MET A 5 -7.25 0.03 -8.59
N LYS A 6 -7.73 1.27 -8.81
CA LYS A 6 -9.08 1.54 -9.31
C LYS A 6 -9.30 1.05 -10.74
N TYR A 7 -8.35 1.35 -11.64
CA TYR A 7 -8.54 1.15 -13.08
C TYR A 7 -7.94 -0.16 -13.61
N GLN A 8 -6.99 -0.76 -12.90
CA GLN A 8 -6.36 -2.03 -13.31
C GLN A 8 -6.78 -3.21 -12.42
N GLY A 9 -7.59 -2.99 -11.38
CA GLY A 9 -8.10 -4.07 -10.52
C GLY A 9 -7.04 -4.80 -9.68
N VAL A 10 -5.84 -4.23 -9.58
CA VAL A 10 -4.70 -4.81 -8.85
C VAL A 10 -4.70 -4.42 -7.37
N THR A 11 -4.13 -5.26 -6.52
CA THR A 11 -4.11 -4.99 -5.07
C THR A 11 -3.08 -3.93 -4.70
N LEU A 12 -3.22 -3.33 -3.51
CA LEU A 12 -2.23 -2.38 -2.98
C LEU A 12 -0.82 -2.98 -2.88
N HIS A 13 -0.72 -4.28 -2.60
CA HIS A 13 0.58 -4.97 -2.51
C HIS A 13 1.27 -5.03 -3.87
N ASP A 14 0.55 -5.46 -4.90
CA ASP A 14 1.07 -5.60 -6.26
C ASP A 14 1.49 -4.25 -6.82
N VAL A 15 0.65 -3.24 -6.61
CA VAL A 15 0.95 -1.86 -7.02
C VAL A 15 2.17 -1.32 -6.28
N HIS A 16 2.30 -1.57 -4.98
CA HIS A 16 3.46 -1.12 -4.23
C HIS A 16 4.75 -1.79 -4.72
N SER A 17 4.74 -3.10 -4.94
CA SER A 17 5.88 -3.85 -5.48
C SER A 17 6.28 -3.30 -6.86
N TRP A 18 5.31 -3.10 -7.74
CA TRP A 18 5.53 -2.55 -9.09
C TRP A 18 6.09 -1.13 -9.08
N VAL A 19 5.52 -0.23 -8.26
CA VAL A 19 6.02 1.15 -8.14
C VAL A 19 7.40 1.15 -7.50
N LYS A 20 7.66 0.32 -6.48
CA LYS A 20 8.98 0.21 -5.85
C LYS A 20 10.04 -0.25 -6.85
N GLY A 21 9.74 -1.22 -7.71
CA GLY A 21 10.67 -1.68 -8.76
C GLY A 21 10.99 -0.62 -9.83
N ARG A 22 10.16 0.41 -10.00
CA ARG A 22 10.39 1.52 -10.96
C ARG A 22 10.91 2.80 -10.30
N CYS A 23 10.55 3.00 -9.04
CA CYS A 23 10.93 4.15 -8.24
C CYS A 23 11.47 3.63 -6.90
N HIS A 24 12.76 3.27 -6.89
CA HIS A 24 13.42 2.73 -5.70
C HIS A 24 13.31 3.65 -4.46
N HIS A 25 13.16 4.96 -4.66
CA HIS A 25 13.07 5.95 -3.59
C HIS A 25 11.64 6.31 -3.15
N ILE A 26 10.62 5.59 -3.62
CA ILE A 26 9.25 5.89 -3.20
C ILE A 26 9.07 5.68 -1.69
N ARG A 27 8.65 6.74 -0.99
CA ARG A 27 8.38 6.73 0.45
C ARG A 27 7.07 7.44 0.75
N PRO A 28 5.94 6.73 0.68
CA PRO A 28 4.68 7.32 1.08
C PRO A 28 4.68 7.55 2.60
N ASN A 29 4.10 8.67 3.04
CA ASN A 29 3.99 8.96 4.47
C ASN A 29 2.95 8.04 5.14
N THR A 30 3.02 7.93 6.47
CA THR A 30 2.12 7.09 7.27
C THR A 30 0.64 7.40 7.02
N GLY A 31 0.27 8.69 6.91
CA GLY A 31 -1.11 9.11 6.65
C GLY A 31 -1.61 8.65 5.29
N PHE A 32 -0.77 8.77 4.26
CA PHE A 32 -1.06 8.31 2.91
C PHE A 32 -1.20 6.80 2.85
N TRP A 33 -0.36 6.05 3.57
CA TRP A 33 -0.51 4.60 3.70
C TRP A 33 -1.85 4.21 4.34
N ARG A 34 -2.27 4.90 5.40
CA ARG A 34 -3.59 4.66 6.02
C ARG A 34 -4.73 4.91 5.04
N GLN A 35 -4.64 5.98 4.26
CA GLN A 35 -5.61 6.31 3.22
C GLN A 35 -5.65 5.24 2.11
N LEU A 36 -4.50 4.75 1.66
CA LEU A 36 -4.42 3.68 0.66
C LEU A 36 -5.00 2.36 1.17
N LEU A 37 -4.81 2.04 2.46
CA LEU A 37 -5.38 0.86 3.10
C LEU A 37 -6.91 0.95 3.20
N ASP A 38 -7.43 2.09 3.64
CA ASP A 38 -8.88 2.32 3.67
C ASP A 38 -9.47 2.27 2.25
N TYR A 39 -8.79 2.85 1.27
CA TYR A 39 -9.19 2.81 -0.13
C TYR A 39 -9.21 1.38 -0.69
N LYS A 40 -8.18 0.57 -0.39
CA LYS A 40 -8.15 -0.86 -0.71
C LYS A 40 -9.36 -1.58 -0.13
N ARG A 41 -9.69 -1.33 1.14
CA ARG A 41 -10.83 -1.95 1.83
C ARG A 41 -12.15 -1.59 1.14
N ARG A 42 -12.33 -0.33 0.74
CA ARG A 42 -13.52 0.12 -0.01
C ARG A 42 -13.64 -0.53 -1.38
N LEU A 43 -12.52 -0.78 -2.08
CA LEU A 43 -12.53 -1.39 -3.42
C LEU A 43 -12.69 -2.92 -3.39
N PHE A 44 -11.98 -3.61 -2.49
CA PHE A 44 -11.82 -5.07 -2.56
C PHE A 44 -12.40 -5.82 -1.33
N GLY A 45 -12.99 -5.11 -0.37
CA GLY A 45 -13.62 -5.68 0.83
C GLY A 45 -12.68 -6.35 1.84
N LYS A 46 -11.37 -6.43 1.56
CA LYS A 46 -10.37 -7.13 2.39
C LYS A 46 -9.21 -6.22 2.79
N ASN A 47 -8.86 -6.19 4.07
CA ASN A 47 -7.70 -5.47 4.59
C ASN A 47 -6.62 -6.48 5.03
N THR A 48 -5.61 -6.69 4.20
CA THR A 48 -4.56 -7.73 4.42
C THR A 48 -3.30 -7.19 5.09
N ILE A 49 -3.13 -5.88 5.17
CA ILE A 49 -1.87 -5.25 5.55
C ILE A 49 -2.08 -4.53 6.89
N LYS A 50 -1.31 -4.93 7.91
CA LYS A 50 -1.23 -4.21 9.18
C LYS A 50 -0.10 -3.19 9.12
N MET A 51 -0.32 -2.05 9.74
CA MET A 51 0.69 -1.00 9.87
C MET A 51 1.47 -1.27 11.14
N GLU A 52 2.76 -1.57 11.01
CA GLU A 52 3.64 -1.92 12.12
C GLU A 52 4.62 -0.77 12.37
N SER A 53 4.87 -0.45 13.63
CA SER A 53 5.87 0.54 14.01
C SER A 53 7.26 -0.10 13.92
N THR A 54 8.01 0.25 12.89
CA THR A 54 9.43 -0.12 12.77
C THR A 54 10.33 1.06 13.15
N PRO A 55 11.62 0.83 13.45
CA PRO A 55 12.59 1.89 13.70
C PRO A 55 12.71 2.91 12.54
N LEU A 56 12.26 2.52 11.34
CA LEU A 56 12.25 3.34 10.12
C LEU A 56 10.91 4.08 9.91
N GLY A 57 9.98 4.00 10.87
CA GLY A 57 8.64 4.59 10.80
C GLY A 57 7.52 3.55 10.78
N VAL A 58 6.29 4.02 10.62
CA VAL A 58 5.11 3.14 10.49
C VAL A 58 5.03 2.64 9.06
N LEU A 59 5.29 1.35 8.86
CA LEU A 59 5.34 0.73 7.54
C LEU A 59 4.26 -0.35 7.41
N PRO A 60 3.72 -0.55 6.20
CA PRO A 60 2.84 -1.68 5.92
C PRO A 60 3.64 -2.98 5.98
N GLU A 61 3.29 -3.88 6.90
CA GLU A 61 3.83 -5.24 6.92
C GLU A 61 3.13 -6.06 5.83
N ALA A 62 3.92 -6.53 4.86
CA ALA A 62 3.47 -7.55 3.93
C ALA A 62 3.59 -8.89 4.66
N LYS A 63 2.44 -9.47 5.05
CA LYS A 63 2.43 -10.86 5.50
C LYS A 63 2.85 -11.74 4.32
N THR A 64 4.02 -12.38 4.45
CA THR A 64 4.51 -13.47 3.61
C THR A 64 3.52 -14.63 3.59
#